data_AF-A0A520HFU0-F1
#
_entry.id   AF-A0A520HFU0-F1
#
_cell.length_a   1.000
_cell.length_b   1.000
_cell.length_c   1.000
_cell.angle_alpha   90.00
_cell.angle_beta   90.00
_cell.angle_gamma   90.00
#
_symmetry.space_group_name_H-M   'P 1'
#
loop_
_entity.id
_entity.type
_entity.pdbx_description
1 polymer ?
#
loop_
_entity_poly.entity_id
_entity_poly.type
_entity_poly.pdbx_seq_one_letter_code
_entity_poly.pdbx_strand_id
1 'polypeptide(L)'
;MEPWDGPAALAMTDGRWAVAGMDRNALRPLRYTRTADGLLIVGSESGMVVVPESTVVAKGRLGPGQMIAVDLEEGRVLEDLEVKDRIAGEQDYAAMIGEFHTLKDLPVVEGGAIVRYDRAELARRQVAAGQTLEDMELILSPMVDGGKEAIGSMGDDTPLAVISDKPRLISQFFRQNFSQVTNPPIDPLRERHVMSLKTRFGNLANILDLRDQRERVLVLDSPVLTGEHWARLKAHFGTSAIEIDCTFDAGGGPEKLRAAIQRIRNQAEQAVREGKSELFLTDEHVSEDRVAIAGVLAAAAVHTHLVRRGLRSFASINVRTAECLDTHYYAVLIGVGATTVNAYLAEAAIVDRQARGLFGDLALEECLRRHRVAIEEGLLKIMSKMGIAVISSYRGGYNFEAVGLSRALVNDLFPGMPAKISGEGYASLQLSAMLRRIGMALAPGALA
;
A
#
# COMPACT_ATOMS: atom_id res chain seq x y z
N MET A 1 -6.06 14.32 4.85
CA MET A 1 -4.65 14.62 4.55
C MET A 1 -3.78 13.45 4.98
N GLU A 2 -3.00 12.88 4.07
CA GLU A 2 -1.97 11.89 4.41
C GLU A 2 -0.75 12.58 5.07
N PRO A 3 -0.04 11.93 5.99
CA PRO A 3 1.16 12.50 6.59
C PRO A 3 2.28 12.74 5.57
N TRP A 4 2.98 13.86 5.71
CA TRP A 4 4.21 14.16 4.97
C TRP A 4 5.38 13.71 5.84
N ASP A 5 5.84 12.48 5.60
CA ASP A 5 6.76 11.78 6.49
C ASP A 5 8.24 12.06 6.17
N GLY A 6 9.11 11.78 7.13
CA GLY A 6 10.56 11.94 7.05
C GLY A 6 11.14 12.89 8.10
N PRO A 7 12.48 12.95 8.23
CA PRO A 7 13.13 13.78 9.24
C PRO A 7 12.86 15.26 9.06
N ALA A 8 12.15 15.88 10.01
CA ALA A 8 11.78 17.29 9.93
C ALA A 8 11.81 17.98 11.30
N ALA A 9 12.62 19.03 11.38
CA ALA A 9 12.51 20.07 12.40
C ALA A 9 12.01 21.33 11.68
N LEU A 10 10.84 21.82 12.06
CA LEU A 10 10.14 22.88 11.36
C LEU A 10 10.11 24.15 12.21
N ALA A 11 10.31 25.29 11.56
CA ALA A 11 10.00 26.62 12.07
C ALA A 11 9.01 27.26 11.10
N MET A 12 7.84 27.66 11.60
CA MET A 12 6.67 28.01 10.81
C MET A 12 6.02 29.28 11.36
N THR A 13 5.38 30.04 10.48
CA THR A 13 4.53 31.16 10.88
C THR A 13 3.43 31.42 9.87
N ASP A 14 2.26 31.83 10.35
CA ASP A 14 1.14 32.34 9.54
C ASP A 14 0.99 33.87 9.64
N GLY A 15 1.93 34.54 10.33
CA GLY A 15 1.90 35.97 10.62
C GLY A 15 1.38 36.32 12.03
N ARG A 16 0.54 35.46 12.64
CA ARG A 16 0.10 35.60 14.04
C ARG A 16 0.82 34.61 14.95
N TRP A 17 0.92 33.36 14.53
CA TRP A 17 1.57 32.30 15.26
C TRP A 17 3.00 32.13 14.77
N ALA A 18 3.92 31.94 15.71
CA ALA A 18 5.24 31.40 15.43
C ALA A 18 5.33 30.01 16.08
N VAL A 19 5.54 28.97 15.27
CA VAL A 19 5.50 27.58 15.72
C VAL A 19 6.79 26.87 15.36
N ALA A 20 7.38 26.18 16.32
CA ALA A 20 8.41 25.18 16.06
C ALA A 20 7.84 23.78 16.33
N GLY A 21 8.06 22.85 15.40
CA GLY A 21 7.45 21.52 15.44
C GLY A 21 8.41 20.44 14.98
N MET A 22 8.16 19.22 15.46
CA MET A 22 8.97 18.05 15.15
C MET A 22 8.19 17.01 14.36
N ASP A 23 8.88 16.28 13.48
CA ASP A 23 8.35 15.06 12.89
C ASP A 23 7.95 14.03 13.97
N ARG A 24 7.16 13.05 13.56
CA ARG A 24 6.54 12.09 14.47
C ARG A 24 7.52 11.14 15.18
N ASN A 25 8.76 11.05 14.70
CA ASN A 25 9.82 10.20 15.23
C ASN A 25 10.96 11.03 15.86
N ALA A 26 10.89 12.37 15.80
CA ALA A 26 11.95 13.27 16.22
C ALA A 26 13.33 12.92 15.65
N LEU A 27 13.41 12.78 14.33
CA LEU A 27 14.63 12.38 13.64
C LEU A 27 15.62 13.55 13.45
N ARG A 28 15.23 14.77 13.86
CA ARG A 28 16.08 15.96 13.89
C ARG A 28 16.15 16.54 15.31
N PRO A 29 17.28 17.16 15.70
CA PRO A 29 17.35 17.86 16.98
C PRO A 29 16.64 19.22 16.89
N LEU A 30 15.91 19.58 17.94
CA LEU A 30 15.33 20.91 18.10
C LEU A 30 15.28 21.26 19.59
N ARG A 31 16.08 22.26 19.96
CA ARG A 31 16.26 22.75 21.32
C ARG A 31 15.66 24.14 21.45
N TYR A 32 15.21 24.49 22.65
CA TYR A 32 14.77 25.84 22.92
C TYR A 32 15.31 26.37 24.26
N THR A 33 15.45 27.69 24.32
CA THR A 33 15.78 28.46 25.53
C THR A 33 14.75 29.57 25.69
N ARG A 34 14.16 29.67 26.88
CA ARG A 34 13.27 30.77 27.27
C ARG A 34 14.00 31.68 28.24
N THR A 35 13.92 32.99 28.02
CA THR A 35 14.58 34.00 28.85
C THR A 35 13.57 34.84 29.63
N ALA A 36 14.05 35.51 30.69
CA ALA A 36 13.24 36.31 31.61
C ALA A 36 12.71 37.60 30.98
N ASP A 37 13.37 38.10 29.93
CA ASP A 37 12.92 39.21 29.08
C ASP A 37 11.90 38.77 28.00
N GLY A 38 11.43 37.52 28.04
CA GLY A 38 10.33 37.04 27.23
C GLY A 38 10.71 36.51 25.84
N LEU A 39 11.99 36.27 25.57
CA LEU A 39 12.41 35.66 24.31
C LEU A 39 12.28 34.14 24.36
N LEU A 40 11.80 33.57 23.25
CA LEU A 40 11.87 32.15 22.96
C LEU A 40 12.83 31.94 21.80
N ILE A 41 13.98 31.33 22.09
CA ILE A 41 15.01 31.01 21.10
C ILE A 41 14.91 29.52 20.80
N VAL A 42 14.66 29.16 19.54
CA VAL A 42 14.58 27.77 19.08
C VAL A 42 15.64 27.53 18.00
N GLY A 43 16.35 26.40 18.08
CA GLY A 43 17.39 26.07 17.13
C GLY A 43 17.72 24.57 17.10
N SER A 44 18.42 24.13 16.06
CA SER A 44 18.87 22.74 15.94
C SER A 44 19.85 22.35 17.05
N GLU A 45 20.59 23.33 17.58
CA GLU A 45 21.60 23.16 18.62
C GLU A 45 21.37 24.15 19.76
N SER A 46 21.75 23.76 20.97
CA SER A 46 21.81 24.70 22.10
C SER A 46 23.10 25.51 22.04
N GLY A 47 23.02 26.81 22.27
CA GLY A 47 24.19 27.71 22.27
C GLY A 47 24.42 28.48 20.97
N MET A 48 23.50 28.37 20.00
CA MET A 48 23.53 29.18 18.77
C MET A 48 23.42 30.69 19.02
N VAL A 49 22.69 31.06 20.07
CA VAL A 49 22.52 32.45 20.52
C VAL A 49 23.05 32.54 21.93
N VAL A 50 24.01 33.45 22.14
CA VAL A 50 24.60 33.71 23.45
C VAL A 50 23.59 34.47 24.30
N VAL A 51 23.17 33.87 25.41
CA VAL A 51 22.31 34.50 26.42
C VAL A 51 22.97 34.39 27.79
N PRO A 52 22.89 35.41 28.65
CA PRO A 52 23.38 35.29 30.02
C PRO A 52 22.64 34.17 30.76
N GLU A 53 23.36 33.25 31.39
CA GLU A 53 22.71 32.12 32.10
C GLU A 53 21.76 32.59 33.21
N SER A 54 22.04 33.75 33.80
CA SER A 54 21.19 34.38 34.82
C SER A 54 19.81 34.84 34.30
N THR A 55 19.62 35.00 32.99
CA THR A 55 18.33 35.37 32.40
C THR A 55 17.55 34.17 31.88
N VAL A 56 18.12 32.96 31.92
CA VAL A 56 17.46 31.74 31.43
C VAL A 56 16.39 31.29 32.42
N VAL A 57 15.15 31.21 31.96
CA VAL A 57 14.01 30.69 32.72
C VAL A 57 13.84 29.19 32.49
N ALA A 58 14.01 28.74 31.25
CA ALA A 58 13.90 27.32 30.90
C ALA A 58 14.78 26.96 29.70
N LYS A 59 15.28 25.73 29.69
CA LYS A 59 15.91 25.08 28.54
C LYS A 59 15.23 23.75 28.29
N GLY A 60 14.85 23.50 27.05
CA GLY A 60 14.12 22.29 26.68
C GLY A 60 14.47 21.77 25.29
N ARG A 61 13.74 20.73 24.89
CA ARG A 61 13.83 20.11 23.57
C ARG A 61 12.45 19.62 23.14
N LEU A 62 12.23 19.56 21.84
CA LEU A 62 11.03 18.93 21.28
C LEU A 62 11.30 17.45 20.99
N GLY A 63 10.42 16.61 21.53
CA GLY A 63 10.36 15.17 21.27
C GLY A 63 9.45 14.82 20.08
N PRO A 64 9.18 13.52 19.87
CA PRO A 64 8.42 13.03 18.72
C PRO A 64 7.02 13.65 18.63
N GLY A 65 6.71 14.31 17.51
CA GLY A 65 5.41 14.96 17.26
C GLY A 65 5.07 16.11 18.21
N GLN A 66 6.07 16.67 18.90
CA GLN A 66 5.86 17.81 19.79
C GLN A 66 6.01 19.15 19.06
N MET A 67 5.37 20.16 19.60
CA MET A 67 5.50 21.55 19.15
C MET A 67 5.56 22.55 20.31
N ILE A 68 6.05 23.75 20.00
CA ILE A 68 5.98 24.93 20.86
C ILE A 68 5.54 26.10 19.98
N ALA A 69 4.63 26.93 20.50
CA ALA A 69 4.04 28.02 19.75
C ALA A 69 4.08 29.32 20.53
N VAL A 70 4.08 30.44 19.81
CA VAL A 70 3.92 31.79 20.35
C VAL A 70 2.75 32.44 19.63
N ASP A 71 1.75 32.91 20.38
CA ASP A 71 0.74 33.83 19.86
C ASP A 71 1.33 35.24 19.93
N LEU A 72 1.61 35.84 18.77
CA LEU A 72 2.23 37.17 18.68
C LEU A 72 1.25 38.30 19.02
N GLU A 73 -0.07 38.05 18.97
CA GLU A 73 -1.07 39.04 19.39
C GLU A 73 -1.21 39.09 20.91
N GLU A 74 -1.25 37.91 21.55
CA GLU A 74 -1.38 37.80 23.01
C GLU A 74 -0.04 37.87 23.75
N GLY A 75 1.08 37.72 23.02
CA GLY A 75 2.42 37.66 23.60
C GLY A 75 2.66 36.44 24.47
N ARG A 76 1.94 35.33 24.22
CA ARG A 76 1.96 34.14 25.07
C ARG A 76 2.66 32.97 24.37
N VAL A 77 3.54 32.30 25.12
CA VAL A 77 4.13 31.01 24.73
C VAL A 77 3.21 29.89 25.18
N LEU A 78 2.91 28.96 24.28
CA LEU A 78 2.16 27.72 24.54
C LEU A 78 3.10 26.53 24.35
N GLU A 79 3.15 25.66 25.37
CA GLU A 79 3.85 24.38 25.28
C GLU A 79 3.00 23.31 24.59
N ASP A 80 3.59 22.16 24.26
CA ASP A 80 3.00 21.14 23.39
C ASP A 80 1.57 20.73 23.76
N LEU A 81 1.32 20.44 25.04
CA LEU A 81 -0.02 20.04 25.51
C LEU A 81 -1.00 21.21 25.44
N GLU A 82 -0.59 22.43 25.76
CA GLU A 82 -1.47 23.61 25.68
C GLU A 82 -1.89 23.90 24.23
N VAL A 83 -0.97 23.73 23.27
CA VAL A 83 -1.29 23.87 21.84
C VAL A 83 -2.29 22.80 21.41
N LYS A 84 -2.04 21.54 21.80
CA LYS A 84 -2.89 20.40 21.45
C LYS A 84 -4.28 20.50 22.09
N ASP A 85 -4.36 20.88 23.35
CA ASP A 85 -5.62 21.06 24.09
C ASP A 85 -6.45 22.20 23.50
N ARG A 86 -5.80 23.30 23.10
CA ARG A 86 -6.48 24.40 22.39
C ARG A 86 -7.09 23.90 21.08
N ILE A 87 -6.27 23.31 20.21
CA ILE A 87 -6.74 22.84 18.89
C ILE A 87 -7.84 21.79 19.07
N ALA A 88 -7.65 20.81 19.96
CA ALA A 88 -8.64 19.77 20.25
C ALA A 88 -9.95 20.32 20.80
N GLY A 89 -9.93 21.50 21.43
CA GLY A 89 -11.12 22.20 21.93
C GLY A 89 -11.82 23.09 20.90
N GLU A 90 -11.28 23.29 19.70
CA GLU A 90 -11.89 24.15 18.67
C GLU A 90 -13.15 23.54 18.06
N GLN A 91 -13.25 22.21 18.03
CA GLN A 91 -14.38 21.46 17.46
C GLN A 91 -14.64 20.19 18.27
N ASP A 92 -15.85 19.65 18.19
CA ASP A 92 -16.16 18.33 18.77
C ASP A 92 -15.66 17.21 17.86
N TYR A 93 -14.33 17.01 17.84
CA TYR A 93 -13.71 15.94 17.06
C TYR A 93 -14.19 14.56 17.48
N ALA A 94 -14.60 14.36 18.73
CA ALA A 94 -15.11 13.07 19.19
C ALA A 94 -16.44 12.73 18.52
N ALA A 95 -17.36 13.71 18.41
CA ALA A 95 -18.59 13.55 17.65
C ALA A 95 -18.33 13.33 16.15
N MET A 96 -17.34 14.03 15.57
CA MET A 96 -16.94 13.82 14.16
C MET A 96 -16.35 12.41 13.92
N ILE A 97 -15.62 11.85 14.89
CA ILE A 97 -14.98 10.53 14.83
C ILE A 97 -15.99 9.39 15.07
N GLY A 98 -17.05 9.63 15.84
CA GLY A 98 -18.02 8.62 16.28
C GLY A 98 -18.78 7.88 15.16
N GLU A 99 -18.54 8.25 13.91
CA GLU A 99 -19.18 7.70 12.71
C GLU A 99 -18.27 6.79 11.85
N PHE A 100 -17.07 6.42 12.32
CA PHE A 100 -16.23 5.46 11.58
C PHE A 100 -16.83 4.05 11.57
N HIS A 101 -17.02 3.50 10.38
CA HIS A 101 -17.25 2.08 10.22
C HIS A 101 -15.91 1.34 10.20
N THR A 102 -15.87 0.17 10.80
CA THR A 102 -14.75 -0.77 10.75
C THR A 102 -15.16 -2.02 10.00
N LEU A 103 -14.21 -2.91 9.72
CA LEU A 103 -14.48 -4.19 9.05
C LEU A 103 -15.62 -5.01 9.72
N LYS A 104 -15.76 -4.87 11.05
CA LYS A 104 -16.75 -5.60 11.87
C LYS A 104 -18.17 -5.12 11.64
N ASP A 105 -18.34 -3.90 11.14
CA ASP A 105 -19.64 -3.26 10.91
C ASP A 105 -20.20 -3.56 9.51
N LEU A 106 -19.41 -4.22 8.64
CA LEU A 106 -19.87 -4.61 7.30
C LEU A 106 -20.79 -5.83 7.35
N PRO A 107 -21.74 -5.94 6.40
CA PRO A 107 -22.61 -7.10 6.30
C PRO A 107 -21.80 -8.38 6.16
N VAL A 108 -22.18 -9.41 6.92
CA VAL A 108 -21.65 -10.76 6.75
C VAL A 108 -22.26 -11.35 5.49
N VAL A 109 -21.43 -11.85 4.59
CA VAL A 109 -21.87 -12.53 3.35
C VAL A 109 -21.80 -14.03 3.60
N GLU A 110 -22.96 -14.67 3.74
CA GLU A 110 -23.05 -16.13 3.90
C GLU A 110 -22.79 -16.84 2.56
N GLY A 111 -21.95 -17.87 2.59
CA GLY A 111 -21.62 -18.68 1.41
C GLY A 111 -20.34 -18.22 0.69
N GLY A 112 -19.24 -18.93 0.96
CA GLY A 112 -18.12 -19.07 0.01
C GLY A 112 -17.33 -17.82 -0.32
N ALA A 113 -16.95 -17.02 0.68
CA ALA A 113 -16.02 -15.91 0.51
C ALA A 113 -14.63 -16.33 -0.06
N ILE A 114 -14.21 -17.56 0.24
CA ILE A 114 -12.93 -18.12 -0.18
C ILE A 114 -13.16 -18.99 -1.42
N VAL A 115 -12.43 -18.66 -2.49
CA VAL A 115 -12.50 -19.40 -3.74
C VAL A 115 -11.91 -20.79 -3.55
N ARG A 116 -12.63 -21.82 -4.03
CA ARG A 116 -12.20 -23.22 -3.99
C ARG A 116 -12.17 -23.77 -5.40
N TYR A 117 -11.08 -24.44 -5.72
CA TYR A 117 -10.91 -25.15 -6.98
C TYR A 117 -10.66 -26.62 -6.69
N ASP A 118 -11.00 -27.48 -7.65
CA ASP A 118 -10.40 -28.81 -7.66
C ASP A 118 -8.87 -28.70 -7.85
N ARG A 119 -8.15 -29.73 -7.45
CA ARG A 119 -6.68 -29.68 -7.42
C ARG A 119 -6.04 -29.50 -8.80
N ALA A 120 -6.64 -30.10 -9.83
CA ALA A 120 -6.12 -29.99 -11.19
C ALA A 120 -6.32 -28.56 -11.72
N GLU A 121 -7.47 -27.97 -11.46
CA GLU A 121 -7.77 -26.59 -11.81
C GLU A 121 -6.93 -25.58 -11.01
N LEU A 122 -6.72 -25.83 -9.71
CA LEU A 122 -5.84 -25.02 -8.88
C LEU A 122 -4.42 -25.01 -9.47
N ALA A 123 -3.85 -26.19 -9.74
CA ALA A 123 -2.52 -26.33 -10.35
C ALA A 123 -2.43 -25.59 -11.69
N ARG A 124 -3.44 -25.73 -12.56
CA ARG A 124 -3.52 -25.00 -13.84
C ARG A 124 -3.47 -23.49 -13.63
N ARG A 125 -4.28 -22.95 -12.71
CA ARG A 125 -4.32 -21.52 -12.38
C ARG A 125 -3.03 -21.03 -11.76
N GLN A 126 -2.38 -21.83 -10.91
CA GLN A 126 -1.07 -21.52 -10.34
C GLN A 126 0.00 -21.39 -11.42
N VAL A 127 0.03 -22.30 -12.40
CA VAL A 127 0.93 -22.19 -13.56
C VAL A 127 0.65 -20.93 -14.38
N ALA A 128 -0.63 -20.61 -14.66
CA ALA A 128 -0.99 -19.37 -15.35
C ALA A 128 -0.53 -18.11 -14.58
N ALA A 129 -0.65 -18.15 -13.25
CA ALA A 129 -0.21 -17.09 -12.36
C ALA A 129 1.32 -17.02 -12.19
N GLY A 130 2.07 -17.98 -12.74
CA GLY A 130 3.53 -18.07 -12.58
C GLY A 130 3.98 -18.54 -11.20
N GLN A 131 3.10 -19.18 -10.43
CA GLN A 131 3.42 -19.80 -9.14
C GLN A 131 4.02 -21.19 -9.35
N THR A 132 4.99 -21.52 -8.51
CA THR A 132 5.76 -22.77 -8.55
C THR A 132 5.62 -23.57 -7.25
N LEU A 133 6.07 -24.82 -7.24
CA LEU A 133 6.17 -25.58 -5.99
C LEU A 133 7.12 -24.91 -4.98
N GLU A 134 8.18 -24.27 -5.46
CA GLU A 134 9.11 -23.53 -4.60
C GLU A 134 8.41 -22.36 -3.91
N ASP A 135 7.54 -21.63 -4.62
CA ASP A 135 6.72 -20.58 -4.01
C ASP A 135 5.78 -21.14 -2.94
N MET A 136 5.21 -22.33 -3.16
CA MET A 136 4.31 -22.96 -2.18
C MET A 136 5.06 -23.44 -0.92
N GLU A 137 6.20 -24.12 -1.10
CA GLU A 137 6.96 -24.73 -0.01
C GLU A 137 7.83 -23.73 0.74
N LEU A 138 8.58 -22.89 0.01
CA LEU A 138 9.58 -22.00 0.61
C LEU A 138 9.02 -20.63 0.97
N ILE A 139 7.97 -20.14 0.30
CA ILE A 139 7.44 -18.78 0.53
C ILE A 139 6.10 -18.81 1.25
N LEU A 140 5.10 -19.50 0.71
CA LEU A 140 3.74 -19.50 1.25
C LEU A 140 3.63 -20.28 2.56
N SER A 141 4.23 -21.49 2.64
CA SER A 141 4.10 -22.34 3.82
C SER A 141 4.66 -21.70 5.10
N PRO A 142 5.86 -21.09 5.11
CA PRO A 142 6.37 -20.39 6.30
C PRO A 142 5.48 -19.24 6.78
N MET A 143 4.82 -18.53 5.85
CA MET A 143 3.86 -17.47 6.21
C MET A 143 2.65 -18.01 6.97
N VAL A 144 2.20 -19.22 6.62
CA VAL A 144 1.10 -19.89 7.31
C VAL A 144 1.56 -20.52 8.62
N ASP A 145 2.67 -21.27 8.62
CA ASP A 145 3.16 -21.98 9.80
C ASP A 145 3.63 -21.02 10.90
N GLY A 146 4.51 -20.09 10.54
CA GLY A 146 5.17 -19.19 11.48
C GLY A 146 4.52 -17.82 11.63
N GLY A 147 3.56 -17.46 10.77
CA GLY A 147 3.02 -16.09 10.71
C GLY A 147 4.08 -15.05 10.33
N LYS A 148 5.16 -15.48 9.65
CA LYS A 148 6.30 -14.66 9.25
C LYS A 148 6.73 -15.03 7.84
N GLU A 149 7.28 -14.08 7.11
CA GLU A 149 7.87 -14.37 5.81
C GLU A 149 9.06 -15.34 5.91
N ALA A 150 9.38 -15.98 4.79
CA ALA A 150 10.51 -16.88 4.70
C ALA A 150 11.84 -16.17 4.94
N ILE A 151 12.76 -16.84 5.64
CA ILE A 151 14.14 -16.40 5.83
C ILE A 151 15.05 -17.34 5.05
N GLY A 152 15.89 -16.77 4.19
CA GLY A 152 16.94 -17.48 3.45
C GLY A 152 18.32 -16.92 3.76
N SER A 153 19.35 -17.44 3.07
CA SER A 153 20.73 -16.97 3.13
C SER A 153 21.36 -17.00 1.73
N MET A 154 22.61 -16.53 1.61
CA MET A 154 23.33 -16.31 0.35
C MET A 154 22.79 -15.13 -0.48
N GLY A 155 23.49 -14.78 -1.55
CA GLY A 155 23.07 -13.74 -2.50
C GLY A 155 22.12 -14.29 -3.57
N ASP A 156 21.36 -13.40 -4.21
CA ASP A 156 20.57 -13.73 -5.39
C ASP A 156 21.51 -13.87 -6.61
N ASP A 157 21.80 -15.12 -6.98
CA ASP A 157 22.61 -15.49 -8.15
C ASP A 157 21.76 -15.70 -9.42
N THR A 158 20.44 -15.47 -9.33
CA THR A 158 19.55 -15.63 -10.47
C THR A 158 19.67 -14.46 -11.45
N PRO A 159 19.44 -14.68 -12.76
CA PRO A 159 19.46 -13.59 -13.73
C PRO A 159 18.41 -12.53 -13.41
N LEU A 160 18.71 -11.26 -13.71
CA LEU A 160 17.70 -10.20 -13.69
C LEU A 160 16.52 -10.59 -14.59
N ALA A 161 15.30 -10.20 -14.20
CA ALA A 161 14.07 -10.63 -14.87
C ALA A 161 14.10 -10.44 -16.40
N VAL A 162 14.63 -9.31 -16.87
CA VAL A 162 14.76 -8.93 -18.29
C VAL A 162 15.71 -9.82 -19.12
N ILE A 163 16.64 -10.54 -18.48
CA ILE A 163 17.57 -11.47 -19.15
C ILE A 163 17.30 -12.93 -18.75
N SER A 164 16.22 -13.19 -18.02
CA SER A 164 15.85 -14.55 -17.65
C SER A 164 15.33 -15.30 -18.88
N ASP A 165 15.68 -16.58 -18.98
CA ASP A 165 15.14 -17.52 -19.95
C ASP A 165 13.71 -17.98 -19.63
N LYS A 166 13.28 -17.79 -18.38
CA LYS A 166 11.95 -18.13 -17.87
C LYS A 166 11.05 -16.89 -17.79
N PRO A 167 9.74 -17.01 -18.10
CA PRO A 167 8.79 -15.93 -17.88
C PRO A 167 8.78 -15.47 -16.41
N ARG A 168 9.07 -14.19 -16.16
CA ARG A 168 9.04 -13.59 -14.82
C ARG A 168 7.82 -12.71 -14.62
N LEU A 169 7.38 -12.61 -13.36
CA LEU A 169 6.32 -11.69 -12.96
C LEU A 169 6.78 -10.25 -13.11
N ILE A 170 5.85 -9.35 -13.46
CA ILE A 170 6.19 -7.95 -13.63
C ILE A 170 6.70 -7.31 -12.33
N SER A 171 6.26 -7.79 -11.15
CA SER A 171 6.77 -7.36 -9.85
C SER A 171 8.29 -7.51 -9.74
N GLN A 172 8.89 -8.53 -10.36
CA GLN A 172 10.34 -8.79 -10.28
C GLN A 172 11.19 -7.75 -11.02
N PHE A 173 10.57 -6.91 -11.86
CA PHE A 173 11.23 -5.77 -12.50
C PHE A 173 11.30 -4.55 -11.57
N PHE A 174 10.56 -4.55 -10.45
CA PHE A 174 10.52 -3.47 -9.47
C PHE A 174 11.50 -3.78 -8.34
N ARG A 175 12.56 -2.99 -8.22
CA ARG A 175 13.45 -3.06 -7.05
C ARG A 175 12.96 -2.08 -5.99
N GLN A 176 12.79 -2.57 -4.77
CA GLN A 176 12.35 -1.74 -3.64
C GLN A 176 13.38 -0.65 -3.37
N ASN A 177 12.93 0.60 -3.30
CA ASN A 177 13.79 1.68 -2.84
C ASN A 177 14.07 1.52 -1.34
N PHE A 178 15.22 2.03 -0.93
CA PHE A 178 15.61 2.11 0.47
C PHE A 178 16.47 3.35 0.65
N SER A 179 16.38 3.98 1.82
CA SER A 179 17.13 5.19 2.11
C SER A 179 18.53 4.86 2.61
N GLN A 180 19.50 5.63 2.14
CA GLN A 180 20.88 5.58 2.60
C GLN A 180 21.34 7.01 2.89
N VAL A 181 21.83 7.27 4.10
CA VAL A 181 22.39 8.56 4.56
C VAL A 181 21.36 9.70 4.66
N THR A 182 20.54 9.95 3.63
CA THR A 182 19.62 11.09 3.54
C THR A 182 18.57 11.11 4.65
N ASN A 183 18.03 9.94 4.97
CA ASN A 183 17.05 9.72 6.02
C ASN A 183 17.20 8.29 6.56
N PRO A 184 17.03 8.08 7.89
CA PRO A 184 17.17 6.77 8.49
C PRO A 184 15.96 5.88 8.18
N PRO A 185 16.15 4.57 7.99
CA PRO A 185 15.06 3.61 8.02
C PRO A 185 14.49 3.48 9.45
N ILE A 186 13.27 2.98 9.56
CA ILE A 186 12.58 2.73 10.84
C ILE A 186 12.72 1.24 11.21
N ASP A 187 12.76 0.93 12.51
CA ASP A 187 12.67 -0.45 13.01
C ASP A 187 11.20 -0.90 13.08
N PRO A 188 10.73 -1.76 12.17
CA PRO A 188 9.31 -2.15 12.11
C PRO A 188 8.87 -3.05 13.27
N LEU A 189 9.83 -3.58 14.05
CA LEU A 189 9.56 -4.45 15.19
C LEU A 189 9.54 -3.65 16.49
N ARG A 190 10.59 -2.86 16.75
CA ARG A 190 10.75 -2.09 18.01
C ARG A 190 9.94 -0.80 18.01
N GLU A 191 9.81 -0.16 16.85
CA GLU A 191 9.11 1.12 16.67
C GLU A 191 7.75 0.92 15.99
N ARG A 192 7.18 -0.29 16.04
CA ARG A 192 5.89 -0.64 15.41
C ARG A 192 4.78 0.37 15.70
N HIS A 193 4.72 0.89 16.92
CA HIS A 193 3.65 1.78 17.39
C HIS A 193 3.59 3.10 16.61
N VAL A 194 4.69 3.55 15.99
CA VAL A 194 4.63 4.70 15.10
C VAL A 194 4.03 4.31 13.75
N MET A 195 4.14 3.05 13.33
CA MET A 195 3.72 2.64 11.99
C MET A 195 2.23 2.33 11.88
N SER A 196 1.67 2.41 10.68
CA SER A 196 0.25 2.13 10.44
C SER A 196 -0.05 1.65 9.02
N LEU A 197 -0.86 0.59 8.95
CA LEU A 197 -1.45 0.05 7.71
C LEU A 197 -2.92 0.48 7.52
N LYS A 198 -3.42 1.41 8.34
CA LYS A 198 -4.82 1.85 8.25
C LYS A 198 -5.14 2.36 6.85
N THR A 199 -6.20 1.81 6.28
CA THR A 199 -6.68 2.11 4.94
C THR A 199 -8.09 2.68 5.05
N ARG A 200 -8.34 3.81 4.40
CA ARG A 200 -9.60 4.55 4.49
C ARG A 200 -10.29 4.56 3.13
N PHE A 201 -11.61 4.69 3.14
CA PHE A 201 -12.46 4.80 1.97
C PHE A 201 -13.30 6.06 2.06
N GLY A 202 -13.65 6.67 0.91
CA GLY A 202 -14.48 7.87 0.86
C GLY A 202 -13.85 9.11 1.51
N ASN A 203 -12.54 9.11 1.79
CA ASN A 203 -11.89 10.12 2.64
C ASN A 203 -11.12 11.22 1.87
N LEU A 204 -11.27 11.28 0.55
CA LEU A 204 -10.56 12.24 -0.31
C LEU A 204 -11.48 13.44 -0.61
N ALA A 205 -11.84 14.14 0.47
CA ALA A 205 -12.62 15.37 0.44
C ALA A 205 -11.74 16.61 0.28
N ASN A 206 -12.37 17.78 0.24
CA ASN A 206 -11.68 19.06 0.17
C ASN A 206 -10.87 19.31 1.45
N ILE A 207 -9.54 19.38 1.33
CA ILE A 207 -8.63 19.63 2.45
C ILE A 207 -8.78 21.03 3.08
N LEU A 208 -9.44 21.97 2.39
CA LEU A 208 -9.68 23.34 2.85
C LEU A 208 -11.02 23.49 3.58
N ASP A 209 -11.89 22.47 3.53
CA ASP A 209 -13.20 22.54 4.16
C ASP A 209 -13.10 22.07 5.62
N LEU A 210 -13.44 22.97 6.53
CA LEU A 210 -13.50 22.70 7.98
C LEU A 210 -14.91 22.30 8.43
N ARG A 211 -15.89 22.27 7.52
CA ARG A 211 -17.27 21.92 7.85
C ARG A 211 -17.41 20.44 8.16
N ASP A 212 -18.29 20.15 9.10
CA ASP A 212 -18.69 18.82 9.54
C ASP A 212 -19.22 18.00 8.35
N GLN A 213 -18.33 17.23 7.72
CA GLN A 213 -18.73 16.17 6.81
C GLN A 213 -19.00 14.94 7.68
N ARG A 214 -20.24 14.83 8.18
CA ARG A 214 -20.79 13.61 8.80
C ARG A 214 -20.97 12.48 7.79
N GLU A 215 -19.98 12.29 6.93
CA GLU A 215 -19.93 11.16 6.04
C GLU A 215 -19.20 10.03 6.77
N ARG A 216 -19.89 8.90 6.89
CA ARG A 216 -19.36 7.70 7.54
C ARG A 216 -18.15 7.20 6.75
N VAL A 217 -16.96 7.42 7.28
CA VAL A 217 -15.72 6.93 6.68
C VAL A 217 -15.51 5.48 7.11
N LEU A 218 -15.32 4.59 6.13
CA LEU A 218 -14.90 3.22 6.40
C LEU A 218 -13.38 3.18 6.60
N VAL A 219 -12.94 2.55 7.70
CA VAL A 219 -11.52 2.36 8.03
C VAL A 219 -11.24 0.87 8.23
N LEU A 220 -10.28 0.37 7.45
CA LEU A 220 -9.68 -0.95 7.64
C LEU A 220 -8.33 -0.81 8.34
N ASP A 221 -7.98 -1.78 9.17
CA ASP A 221 -6.67 -1.81 9.84
C ASP A 221 -5.51 -2.14 8.90
N SER A 222 -5.81 -2.72 7.74
CA SER A 222 -4.83 -3.20 6.76
C SER A 222 -5.40 -3.14 5.34
N PRO A 223 -4.55 -2.92 4.31
CA PRO A 223 -4.96 -3.05 2.91
C PRO A 223 -5.08 -4.52 2.46
N VAL A 224 -4.66 -5.49 3.28
CA VAL A 224 -4.66 -6.92 2.97
C VAL A 224 -6.03 -7.51 3.28
N LEU A 225 -6.74 -7.95 2.24
CA LEU A 225 -8.07 -8.53 2.35
C LEU A 225 -8.01 -10.04 2.21
N THR A 226 -8.72 -10.73 3.10
CA THR A 226 -9.13 -12.11 2.85
C THR A 226 -10.28 -12.12 1.82
N GLY A 227 -10.59 -13.27 1.23
CA GLY A 227 -11.77 -13.43 0.38
C GLY A 227 -13.06 -12.99 1.07
N GLU A 228 -13.12 -13.17 2.40
CA GLU A 228 -14.23 -12.70 3.22
C GLU A 228 -14.28 -11.19 3.32
N HIS A 229 -13.16 -10.53 3.62
CA HIS A 229 -13.14 -9.07 3.65
C HIS A 229 -13.53 -8.49 2.29
N TRP A 230 -13.08 -9.09 1.19
CA TRP A 230 -13.46 -8.68 -0.17
C TRP A 230 -14.97 -8.77 -0.39
N ALA A 231 -15.59 -9.91 -0.04
CA ALA A 231 -17.03 -10.10 -0.19
C ALA A 231 -17.84 -9.10 0.65
N ARG A 232 -17.44 -8.91 1.93
CA ARG A 232 -18.06 -7.93 2.82
C ARG A 232 -17.94 -6.51 2.27
N LEU A 233 -16.75 -6.12 1.80
CA LEU A 233 -16.48 -4.80 1.22
C LEU A 233 -17.35 -4.55 -0.02
N LYS A 234 -17.39 -5.52 -0.95
CA LYS A 234 -18.21 -5.45 -2.16
C LYS A 234 -19.70 -5.34 -1.82
N ALA A 235 -20.18 -6.09 -0.83
CA ALA A 235 -21.57 -6.04 -0.37
C ALA A 235 -21.92 -4.70 0.31
N HIS A 236 -21.01 -4.16 1.12
CA HIS A 236 -21.20 -2.88 1.81
C HIS A 236 -21.39 -1.71 0.83
N PHE A 237 -20.54 -1.63 -0.20
CA PHE A 237 -20.63 -0.55 -1.18
C PHE A 237 -21.73 -0.77 -2.22
N GLY A 238 -22.16 -2.03 -2.45
CA GLY A 238 -23.34 -2.35 -3.24
C GLY A 238 -23.38 -1.64 -4.59
N THR A 239 -24.33 -0.72 -4.75
CA THR A 239 -24.52 0.05 -5.99
C THR A 239 -23.40 1.05 -6.30
N SER A 240 -22.58 1.43 -5.32
CA SER A 240 -21.42 2.31 -5.52
C SER A 240 -20.17 1.56 -5.99
N ALA A 241 -20.21 0.23 -5.97
CA ALA A 241 -19.16 -0.63 -6.49
C ALA A 241 -19.36 -0.98 -7.97
N ILE A 242 -18.26 -1.19 -8.67
CA ILE A 242 -18.23 -1.84 -9.98
C ILE A 242 -17.09 -2.85 -10.03
N GLU A 243 -17.34 -3.99 -10.65
CA GLU A 243 -16.29 -4.95 -10.96
C GLU A 243 -15.80 -4.75 -12.39
N ILE A 244 -14.48 -4.64 -12.54
CA ILE A 244 -13.81 -4.50 -13.82
C ILE A 244 -12.99 -5.76 -14.04
N ASP A 245 -13.35 -6.50 -15.06
CA ASP A 245 -12.66 -7.70 -15.49
C ASP A 245 -11.31 -7.35 -16.15
N CYS A 246 -10.23 -7.80 -15.53
CA CYS A 246 -8.85 -7.56 -15.94
C CYS A 246 -8.27 -8.74 -16.74
N THR A 247 -9.06 -9.33 -17.64
CA THR A 247 -8.57 -10.37 -18.55
C THR A 247 -8.84 -10.00 -20.02
N PHE A 248 -8.16 -10.63 -20.97
CA PHE A 248 -8.29 -10.38 -22.41
C PHE A 248 -8.23 -11.66 -23.23
N ASP A 249 -8.73 -11.64 -24.46
CA ASP A 249 -8.80 -12.84 -25.30
C ASP A 249 -7.40 -13.37 -25.68
N ALA A 250 -7.30 -14.70 -25.73
CA ALA A 250 -6.16 -15.45 -26.21
C ALA A 250 -5.60 -15.01 -27.55
N GLY A 251 -6.54 -14.73 -28.46
CA GLY A 251 -6.29 -14.69 -29.87
C GLY A 251 -5.80 -13.33 -30.29
N GLY A 252 -4.82 -13.31 -31.20
CA GLY A 252 -4.30 -12.10 -31.80
C GLY A 252 -2.88 -11.75 -31.36
N GLY A 253 -2.45 -10.54 -31.73
CA GLY A 253 -1.08 -10.09 -31.55
C GLY A 253 -0.83 -9.21 -30.32
N PRO A 254 0.39 -8.67 -30.20
CA PRO A 254 0.87 -7.80 -29.11
C PRO A 254 -0.06 -6.66 -28.66
N GLU A 255 -0.84 -6.11 -29.60
CA GLU A 255 -1.73 -4.99 -29.32
C GLU A 255 -2.94 -5.36 -28.44
N LYS A 256 -3.21 -6.65 -28.22
CA LYS A 256 -4.32 -7.11 -27.37
C LYS A 256 -4.17 -6.66 -25.92
N LEU A 257 -2.96 -6.75 -25.36
CA LEU A 257 -2.70 -6.27 -24.00
C LEU A 257 -2.89 -4.75 -23.90
N ARG A 258 -2.39 -4.00 -24.88
CA ARG A 258 -2.57 -2.55 -24.94
C ARG A 258 -4.04 -2.16 -25.04
N ALA A 259 -4.79 -2.82 -25.91
CA ALA A 259 -6.23 -2.61 -26.07
C ALA A 259 -7.01 -2.96 -24.80
N ALA A 260 -6.64 -4.05 -24.12
CA ALA A 260 -7.26 -4.46 -22.87
C ALA A 260 -7.00 -3.45 -21.74
N ILE A 261 -5.77 -2.92 -21.66
CA ILE A 261 -5.42 -1.83 -20.74
C ILE A 261 -6.22 -0.57 -21.03
N GLN A 262 -6.38 -0.21 -22.31
CA GLN A 262 -7.22 0.94 -22.68
C GLN A 262 -8.69 0.71 -22.32
N ARG A 263 -9.20 -0.52 -22.50
CA ARG A 263 -10.57 -0.89 -22.12
C ARG A 263 -10.81 -0.69 -20.63
N ILE A 264 -9.95 -1.21 -19.76
CA ILE A 264 -10.13 -1.07 -18.30
C ILE A 264 -9.98 0.38 -17.84
N ARG A 265 -9.10 1.18 -18.48
CA ARG A 265 -8.99 2.63 -18.23
C ARG A 265 -10.31 3.36 -18.55
N ASN A 266 -10.88 3.08 -19.72
CA ASN A 266 -12.13 3.70 -20.16
C ASN A 266 -13.31 3.26 -19.28
N GLN A 267 -13.41 1.97 -18.92
CA GLN A 267 -14.44 1.45 -18.03
C GLN A 267 -14.35 2.09 -16.64
N ALA A 268 -13.14 2.22 -16.09
CA ALA A 268 -12.92 2.89 -14.81
C ALA A 268 -13.31 4.38 -14.87
N GLU A 269 -12.87 5.13 -15.90
CA GLU A 269 -13.26 6.53 -16.05
C GLU A 269 -14.78 6.69 -16.15
N GLN A 270 -15.44 5.87 -16.97
CA GLN A 270 -16.88 5.91 -17.13
C GLN A 270 -17.60 5.61 -15.81
N ALA A 271 -17.20 4.56 -15.10
CA ALA A 271 -17.79 4.19 -13.83
C ALA A 271 -17.68 5.30 -12.77
N VAL A 272 -16.52 5.94 -12.65
CA VAL A 272 -16.34 7.03 -11.70
C VAL A 272 -17.20 8.25 -12.08
N ARG A 273 -17.33 8.54 -13.38
CA ARG A 273 -18.23 9.61 -13.87
C ARG A 273 -19.71 9.30 -13.63
N GLU A 274 -20.08 8.03 -13.59
CA GLU A 274 -21.42 7.56 -13.22
C GLU A 274 -21.66 7.53 -11.69
N GLY A 275 -20.69 7.95 -10.88
CA GLY A 275 -20.79 8.03 -9.43
C GLY A 275 -20.38 6.75 -8.70
N LYS A 276 -19.71 5.80 -9.36
CA LYS A 276 -19.11 4.64 -8.68
C LYS A 276 -17.87 5.07 -7.90
N SER A 277 -17.88 4.85 -6.58
CA SER A 277 -16.76 5.18 -5.69
C SER A 277 -15.79 4.02 -5.48
N GLU A 278 -16.14 2.79 -5.86
CA GLU A 278 -15.31 1.62 -5.58
C GLU A 278 -15.11 0.77 -6.83
N LEU A 279 -13.85 0.70 -7.29
CA LEU A 279 -13.45 -0.08 -8.45
C LEU A 279 -12.83 -1.39 -7.99
N PHE A 280 -13.47 -2.51 -8.27
CA PHE A 280 -12.97 -3.86 -7.97
C PHE A 280 -12.35 -4.45 -9.24
N LEU A 281 -11.02 -4.43 -9.33
CA LEU A 281 -10.25 -5.00 -10.43
C LEU A 281 -10.00 -6.48 -10.16
N THR A 282 -10.33 -7.37 -11.10
CA THR A 282 -10.16 -8.82 -10.89
C THR A 282 -9.69 -9.59 -12.13
N ASP A 283 -8.79 -10.54 -11.94
CA ASP A 283 -8.37 -11.52 -12.95
C ASP A 283 -9.03 -12.91 -12.81
N GLU A 284 -10.07 -13.04 -11.97
CA GLU A 284 -10.73 -14.31 -11.62
C GLU A 284 -11.30 -15.07 -12.84
N HIS A 285 -11.68 -14.33 -13.89
CA HIS A 285 -12.22 -14.84 -15.15
C HIS A 285 -11.15 -15.42 -16.09
N VAL A 286 -9.92 -15.66 -15.62
CA VAL A 286 -8.90 -16.39 -16.37
C VAL A 286 -9.40 -17.78 -16.75
N SER A 287 -9.16 -18.15 -18.00
CA SER A 287 -9.63 -19.43 -18.56
C SER A 287 -8.74 -19.86 -19.73
N GLU A 288 -9.05 -21.01 -20.30
CA GLU A 288 -8.42 -21.49 -21.53
C GLU A 288 -8.55 -20.54 -22.71
N ASP A 289 -9.46 -19.56 -22.69
CA ASP A 289 -9.64 -18.56 -23.75
C ASP A 289 -9.25 -17.14 -23.30
N ARG A 290 -9.07 -16.92 -22.00
CA ARG A 290 -8.86 -15.59 -21.42
C ARG A 290 -7.55 -15.50 -20.64
N VAL A 291 -6.69 -14.57 -21.02
CA VAL A 291 -5.40 -14.27 -20.38
C VAL A 291 -5.58 -13.17 -19.35
N ALA A 292 -4.98 -13.32 -18.17
CA ALA A 292 -4.95 -12.27 -17.16
C ALA A 292 -4.06 -11.09 -17.59
N ILE A 293 -4.53 -9.86 -17.36
CA ILE A 293 -3.66 -8.68 -17.29
C ILE A 293 -2.96 -8.76 -15.92
N ALA A 294 -1.64 -8.64 -15.89
CA ALA A 294 -0.89 -8.64 -14.63
C ALA A 294 -1.49 -7.60 -13.66
N GLY A 295 -1.74 -8.00 -12.40
CA GLY A 295 -2.46 -7.17 -11.44
C GLY A 295 -1.83 -5.78 -11.25
N VAL A 296 -0.49 -5.73 -11.24
CA VAL A 296 0.29 -4.48 -11.17
C VAL A 296 0.01 -3.56 -12.37
N LEU A 297 -0.07 -4.11 -13.59
CA LEU A 297 -0.39 -3.31 -14.78
C LEU A 297 -1.82 -2.79 -14.72
N ALA A 298 -2.78 -3.63 -14.32
CA ALA A 298 -4.18 -3.23 -14.22
C ALA A 298 -4.38 -2.10 -13.19
N ALA A 299 -3.82 -2.27 -11.99
CA ALA A 299 -3.88 -1.30 -10.91
C ALA A 299 -3.26 0.04 -11.32
N ALA A 300 -2.04 0.01 -11.86
CA ALA A 300 -1.33 1.21 -12.28
C ALA A 300 -2.00 1.92 -13.46
N ALA A 301 -2.48 1.16 -14.46
CA ALA A 301 -3.18 1.71 -15.61
C ALA A 301 -4.42 2.51 -15.21
N VAL A 302 -5.24 1.95 -14.32
CA VAL A 302 -6.44 2.60 -13.79
C VAL A 302 -6.06 3.77 -12.90
N HIS A 303 -5.13 3.57 -11.95
CA HIS A 303 -4.69 4.61 -11.03
C HIS A 303 -4.17 5.85 -11.75
N THR A 304 -3.16 5.70 -12.60
CA THR A 304 -2.54 6.82 -13.30
C THR A 304 -3.51 7.50 -14.26
N HIS A 305 -4.40 6.74 -14.93
CA HIS A 305 -5.43 7.31 -15.78
C HIS A 305 -6.39 8.19 -14.98
N LEU A 306 -6.92 7.69 -13.86
CA LEU A 306 -7.80 8.47 -12.99
C LEU A 306 -7.10 9.69 -12.40
N VAL A 307 -5.81 9.60 -12.04
CA VAL A 307 -5.03 10.77 -11.59
C VAL A 307 -4.95 11.83 -12.69
N ARG A 308 -4.57 11.46 -13.91
CA ARG A 308 -4.49 12.38 -15.06
C ARG A 308 -5.83 13.04 -15.41
N ARG A 309 -6.95 12.38 -15.09
CA ARG A 309 -8.30 12.92 -15.31
C ARG A 309 -8.87 13.68 -14.12
N GLY A 310 -8.14 13.78 -13.00
CA GLY A 310 -8.63 14.39 -11.76
C GLY A 310 -9.75 13.59 -11.08
N LEU A 311 -9.84 12.28 -11.35
CA LEU A 311 -10.90 11.40 -10.88
C LEU A 311 -10.48 10.48 -9.72
N ARG A 312 -9.16 10.33 -9.44
CA ARG A 312 -8.66 9.38 -8.43
C ARG A 312 -9.13 9.69 -7.00
N SER A 313 -9.47 10.95 -6.70
CA SER A 313 -10.04 11.34 -5.40
C SER A 313 -11.44 10.77 -5.17
N PHE A 314 -12.19 10.48 -6.21
CA PHE A 314 -13.58 10.03 -6.07
C PHE A 314 -13.72 8.52 -5.97
N ALA A 315 -12.65 7.76 -6.19
CA ALA A 315 -12.74 6.31 -6.23
C ALA A 315 -11.54 5.58 -5.64
N SER A 316 -11.81 4.52 -4.90
CA SER A 316 -10.83 3.54 -4.42
C SER A 316 -10.62 2.44 -5.46
N ILE A 317 -9.43 1.85 -5.45
CA ILE A 317 -9.04 0.77 -6.39
C ILE A 317 -8.73 -0.48 -5.56
N ASN A 318 -9.63 -1.45 -5.57
CA ASN A 318 -9.50 -2.72 -4.87
C ASN A 318 -9.06 -3.80 -5.87
N VAL A 319 -7.95 -4.48 -5.61
CA VAL A 319 -7.36 -5.44 -6.57
C VAL A 319 -7.44 -6.86 -6.06
N ARG A 320 -8.09 -7.73 -6.82
CA ARG A 320 -8.08 -9.19 -6.61
C ARG A 320 -7.26 -9.82 -7.72
N THR A 321 -6.20 -10.54 -7.37
CA THR A 321 -5.28 -11.09 -8.38
C THR A 321 -4.73 -12.46 -8.01
N ALA A 322 -4.51 -13.28 -9.03
CA ALA A 322 -3.93 -14.61 -8.92
C ALA A 322 -2.41 -14.61 -8.74
N GLU A 323 -1.71 -13.63 -9.32
CA GLU A 323 -0.23 -13.58 -9.31
C GLU A 323 0.35 -13.17 -7.95
N CYS A 324 -0.45 -12.51 -7.11
CA CYS A 324 0.00 -12.03 -5.81
C CYS A 324 0.15 -13.18 -4.82
N LEU A 325 1.34 -13.29 -4.22
CA LEU A 325 1.66 -14.32 -3.24
C LEU A 325 2.56 -13.78 -2.12
N ASP A 326 3.61 -13.03 -2.46
CA ASP A 326 4.60 -12.55 -1.51
C ASP A 326 4.40 -11.10 -1.06
N THR A 327 5.12 -10.72 -0.01
CA THR A 327 5.10 -9.36 0.57
C THR A 327 5.47 -8.29 -0.45
N HIS A 328 6.33 -8.63 -1.41
CA HIS A 328 6.79 -7.71 -2.43
C HIS A 328 5.69 -7.38 -3.45
N TYR A 329 4.92 -8.35 -3.92
CA TYR A 329 3.82 -8.13 -4.86
C TYR A 329 2.74 -7.25 -4.22
N TYR A 330 2.40 -7.49 -2.94
CA TYR A 330 1.51 -6.61 -2.18
C TYR A 330 2.05 -5.17 -2.12
N ALA A 331 3.33 -5.00 -1.79
CA ALA A 331 3.95 -3.68 -1.72
C ALA A 331 3.92 -2.97 -3.09
N VAL A 332 4.21 -3.67 -4.19
CA VAL A 332 4.15 -3.09 -5.54
C VAL A 332 2.72 -2.65 -5.87
N LEU A 333 1.71 -3.51 -5.69
CA LEU A 333 0.31 -3.16 -5.94
C LEU A 333 -0.12 -1.88 -5.19
N ILE A 334 0.19 -1.81 -3.90
CA ILE A 334 -0.17 -0.65 -3.07
C ILE A 334 0.63 0.58 -3.53
N GLY A 335 1.94 0.43 -3.74
CA GLY A 335 2.81 1.51 -4.17
C GLY A 335 2.49 2.06 -5.56
N VAL A 336 1.79 1.30 -6.42
CA VAL A 336 1.26 1.78 -7.72
C VAL A 336 -0.20 2.23 -7.69
N GLY A 337 -0.83 2.27 -6.50
CA GLY A 337 -2.10 2.97 -6.29
C GLY A 337 -3.28 2.10 -5.84
N ALA A 338 -3.09 0.80 -5.59
CA ALA A 338 -4.14 -0.04 -5.02
C ALA A 338 -4.51 0.41 -3.59
N THR A 339 -5.81 0.58 -3.34
CA THR A 339 -6.38 0.81 -2.01
C THR A 339 -6.28 -0.47 -1.18
N THR A 340 -6.77 -1.57 -1.73
CA THR A 340 -6.73 -2.90 -1.09
C THR A 340 -6.31 -3.99 -2.06
N VAL A 341 -5.81 -5.11 -1.50
CA VAL A 341 -5.33 -6.26 -2.27
C VAL A 341 -5.89 -7.55 -1.67
N ASN A 342 -6.41 -8.42 -2.54
CA ASN A 342 -6.84 -9.78 -2.21
C ASN A 342 -6.10 -10.80 -3.10
N ALA A 343 -5.23 -11.61 -2.50
CA ALA A 343 -4.54 -12.70 -3.18
C ALA A 343 -5.37 -13.99 -3.18
N TYR A 344 -6.48 -14.01 -3.91
CA TYR A 344 -7.45 -15.11 -3.83
C TYR A 344 -6.86 -16.49 -4.20
N LEU A 345 -5.91 -16.54 -5.15
CA LEU A 345 -5.30 -17.80 -5.56
C LEU A 345 -4.33 -18.33 -4.49
N ALA A 346 -3.63 -17.44 -3.78
CA ALA A 346 -2.81 -17.82 -2.62
C ALA A 346 -3.71 -18.36 -1.49
N GLU A 347 -4.87 -17.76 -1.23
CA GLU A 347 -5.85 -18.30 -0.29
C GLU A 347 -6.36 -19.68 -0.71
N ALA A 348 -6.70 -19.86 -1.99
CA ALA A 348 -7.10 -21.16 -2.52
C ALA A 348 -5.99 -22.23 -2.35
N ALA A 349 -4.72 -21.84 -2.52
CA ALA A 349 -3.58 -22.71 -2.25
C ALA A 349 -3.46 -23.07 -0.76
N ILE A 350 -3.68 -22.11 0.15
CA ILE A 350 -3.73 -22.38 1.60
C ILE A 350 -4.84 -23.37 1.92
N VAL A 351 -6.03 -23.23 1.32
CA VAL A 351 -7.16 -24.14 1.51
C VAL A 351 -6.81 -25.57 1.08
N ASP A 352 -6.21 -25.76 -0.11
CA ASP A 352 -5.79 -27.09 -0.58
C ASP A 352 -4.75 -27.71 0.36
N ARG A 353 -3.73 -26.95 0.75
CA ARG A 353 -2.66 -27.43 1.64
C ARG A 353 -3.17 -27.77 3.04
N GLN A 354 -4.10 -26.98 3.58
CA GLN A 354 -4.76 -27.24 4.85
C GLN A 354 -5.62 -28.52 4.79
N ALA A 355 -6.39 -28.70 3.71
CA ALA A 355 -7.20 -29.91 3.51
C ALA A 355 -6.35 -31.19 3.40
N ARG A 356 -5.09 -31.07 2.97
CA ARG A 356 -4.09 -32.15 2.92
C ARG A 356 -3.36 -32.38 4.25
N GLY A 357 -3.67 -31.62 5.29
CA GLY A 357 -3.03 -31.72 6.60
C GLY A 357 -1.58 -31.22 6.63
N LEU A 358 -1.15 -30.42 5.64
CA LEU A 358 0.23 -29.92 5.58
C LEU A 358 0.55 -28.88 6.67
N PHE A 359 -0.48 -28.27 7.25
CA PHE A 359 -0.36 -27.30 8.35
C PHE A 359 -0.73 -27.92 9.72
N GLY A 360 -0.73 -29.26 9.81
CA GLY A 360 -1.12 -29.99 11.02
C GLY A 360 -2.55 -29.69 11.45
N ASP A 361 -2.75 -29.46 12.75
CA ASP A 361 -4.07 -29.24 13.38
C ASP A 361 -4.57 -27.77 13.27
N LEU A 362 -3.89 -26.92 12.49
CA LEU A 362 -4.33 -25.54 12.31
C LEU A 362 -5.68 -25.48 11.59
N ALA A 363 -6.63 -24.77 12.20
CA ALA A 363 -7.88 -24.42 11.56
C ALA A 363 -7.64 -23.48 10.36
N LEU A 364 -8.45 -23.61 9.31
CA LEU A 364 -8.31 -22.80 8.10
C LEU A 364 -8.33 -21.29 8.38
N GLU A 365 -9.18 -20.84 9.30
CA GLU A 365 -9.26 -19.43 9.69
C GLU A 365 -7.93 -18.93 10.29
N GLU A 366 -7.29 -19.76 11.11
CA GLU A 366 -5.99 -19.46 11.70
C GLU A 366 -4.88 -19.45 10.63
N CYS A 367 -4.93 -20.36 9.65
CA CYS A 367 -3.99 -20.35 8.52
C CYS A 367 -4.06 -19.04 7.73
N LEU A 368 -5.27 -18.60 7.38
CA LEU A 368 -5.50 -17.35 6.65
C LEU A 368 -5.10 -16.13 7.47
N ARG A 369 -5.38 -16.15 8.78
CA ARG A 369 -4.98 -15.08 9.71
C ARG A 369 -3.46 -14.97 9.80
N ARG A 370 -2.73 -16.09 9.92
CA ARG A 370 -1.26 -16.10 9.97
C ARG A 370 -0.64 -15.61 8.68
N HIS A 371 -1.13 -16.07 7.53
CA HIS A 371 -0.72 -15.56 6.23
C HIS A 371 -0.90 -14.03 6.14
N ARG A 372 -2.09 -13.53 6.51
CA ARG A 372 -2.36 -12.08 6.54
C ARG A 372 -1.39 -11.32 7.45
N VAL A 373 -1.13 -11.81 8.66
CA VAL A 373 -0.16 -11.19 9.59
C VAL A 373 1.25 -11.18 8.99
N ALA A 374 1.68 -12.26 8.35
CA ALA A 374 2.98 -12.32 7.69
C ALA A 374 3.13 -11.25 6.59
N ILE A 375 2.06 -11.02 5.80
CA ILE A 375 2.03 -9.96 4.79
C ILE A 375 2.02 -8.57 5.43
N GLU A 376 1.27 -8.36 6.51
CA GLU A 376 1.23 -7.08 7.23
C GLU A 376 2.61 -6.70 7.80
N GLU A 377 3.30 -7.65 8.46
CA GLU A 377 4.67 -7.43 8.93
C GLU A 377 5.64 -7.19 7.77
N GLY A 378 5.47 -7.91 6.67
CA GLY A 378 6.26 -7.71 5.45
C GLY A 378 6.08 -6.32 4.83
N LEU A 379 4.85 -5.80 4.79
CA LEU A 379 4.56 -4.45 4.31
C LEU A 379 5.22 -3.39 5.18
N LEU A 380 5.10 -3.52 6.51
CA LEU A 380 5.74 -2.62 7.45
C LEU A 380 7.26 -2.63 7.27
N LYS A 381 7.86 -3.82 7.13
CA LYS A 381 9.29 -3.96 6.84
C LYS A 381 9.68 -3.26 5.53
N ILE A 382 8.91 -3.41 4.46
CA ILE A 382 9.23 -2.79 3.16
C ILE A 382 9.14 -1.27 3.25
N MET A 383 8.10 -0.72 3.88
CA MET A 383 7.94 0.72 4.08
C MET A 383 9.07 1.31 4.94
N SER A 384 9.45 0.59 5.99
CA SER A 384 10.45 1.06 6.96
C SER A 384 11.83 1.24 6.34
N LYS A 385 12.16 0.52 5.25
CA LYS A 385 13.41 0.67 4.48
C LYS A 385 13.63 2.07 3.93
N MET A 386 12.56 2.82 3.68
CA MET A 386 12.62 4.23 3.26
C MET A 386 12.33 5.21 4.40
N GLY A 387 12.13 4.71 5.62
CA GLY A 387 11.70 5.52 6.76
C GLY A 387 10.24 5.99 6.65
N ILE A 388 9.39 5.29 5.88
CA ILE A 388 7.97 5.61 5.74
C ILE A 388 7.20 4.85 6.83
N ALA A 389 6.42 5.57 7.64
CA ALA A 389 5.68 4.97 8.74
C ALA A 389 4.21 4.66 8.41
N VAL A 390 3.60 5.30 7.41
CA VAL A 390 2.15 5.18 7.15
C VAL A 390 1.86 4.75 5.71
N ILE A 391 1.02 3.71 5.55
CA ILE A 391 0.71 3.13 4.23
C ILE A 391 0.00 4.13 3.30
N SER A 392 -0.75 5.10 3.86
CA SER A 392 -1.40 6.14 3.06
C SER A 392 -0.41 6.99 2.27
N SER A 393 0.77 7.27 2.85
CA SER A 393 1.84 8.04 2.20
C SER A 393 2.69 7.16 1.28
N TYR A 394 2.72 5.84 1.53
CA TYR A 394 3.39 4.87 0.66
C TYR A 394 2.59 4.59 -0.63
N ARG A 395 1.26 4.56 -0.53
CA ARG A 395 0.33 4.22 -1.62
C ARG A 395 0.46 5.21 -2.78
N GLY A 396 0.63 4.70 -3.99
CA GLY A 396 0.80 5.53 -5.19
C GLY A 396 2.09 6.35 -5.22
N GLY A 397 3.03 6.12 -4.28
CA GLY A 397 4.30 6.85 -4.20
C GLY A 397 5.37 6.36 -5.17
N TYR A 398 5.15 5.25 -5.87
CA TYR A 398 6.10 4.64 -6.82
C TYR A 398 7.52 4.47 -6.23
N ASN A 399 7.59 3.96 -4.99
CA ASN A 399 8.81 3.76 -4.20
C ASN A 399 9.69 2.59 -4.68
N PHE A 400 9.93 2.52 -5.99
CA PHE A 400 10.68 1.47 -6.65
C PHE A 400 11.60 2.04 -7.74
N GLU A 401 12.53 1.22 -8.21
CA GLU A 401 13.26 1.43 -9.47
C GLU A 401 12.89 0.31 -10.44
N ALA A 402 12.50 0.67 -11.67
CA ALA A 402 12.27 -0.31 -12.73
C ALA A 402 13.59 -0.67 -13.41
N VAL A 403 13.91 -1.96 -13.39
CA VAL A 403 15.08 -2.52 -14.08
C VAL A 403 14.61 -3.42 -15.21
N GLY A 404 14.77 -2.98 -16.45
CA GLY A 404 14.47 -3.79 -17.63
C GLY A 404 13.04 -3.68 -18.16
N LEU A 405 12.27 -2.67 -17.74
CA LEU A 405 11.02 -2.28 -18.40
C LEU A 405 11.27 -1.13 -19.38
N SER A 406 10.51 -1.09 -20.49
CA SER A 406 10.64 -0.03 -21.48
C SER A 406 10.28 1.34 -20.87
N ARG A 407 11.07 2.38 -21.17
CA ARG A 407 10.80 3.74 -20.66
C ARG A 407 9.42 4.26 -21.07
N ALA A 408 8.95 3.90 -22.26
CA ALA A 408 7.61 4.28 -22.73
C ALA A 408 6.50 3.67 -21.86
N LEU A 409 6.64 2.40 -21.45
CA LEU A 409 5.71 1.75 -20.53
C LEU A 409 5.76 2.40 -19.15
N VAL A 410 6.98 2.65 -18.64
CA VAL A 410 7.16 3.26 -17.31
C VAL A 410 6.59 4.67 -17.24
N ASN A 411 6.85 5.51 -18.24
CA ASN A 411 6.29 6.86 -18.30
C ASN A 411 4.76 6.86 -18.43
N ASP A 412 4.18 5.86 -19.09
CA ASP A 412 2.72 5.74 -19.23
C ASP A 412 2.05 5.26 -17.93
N LEU A 413 2.58 4.23 -17.26
CA LEU A 413 1.91 3.55 -16.14
C LEU A 413 2.46 3.88 -14.75
N PHE A 414 3.71 4.32 -14.65
CA PHE A 414 4.41 4.51 -13.38
C PHE A 414 5.16 5.86 -13.38
N PRO A 415 4.44 6.99 -13.52
CA PRO A 415 5.06 8.31 -13.67
C PRO A 415 5.98 8.63 -12.48
N GLY A 416 7.20 9.07 -12.79
CA GLY A 416 8.21 9.41 -11.79
C GLY A 416 9.09 8.25 -11.32
N MET A 417 8.74 7.00 -11.67
CA MET A 417 9.57 5.85 -11.33
C MET A 417 10.83 5.81 -12.22
N PRO A 418 12.05 5.71 -11.65
CA PRO A 418 13.27 5.61 -12.44
C PRO A 418 13.30 4.34 -13.29
N ALA A 419 13.68 4.47 -14.56
CA ALA A 419 13.90 3.36 -15.50
C ALA A 419 15.18 3.60 -16.31
N LYS A 420 16.33 3.44 -15.64
CA LYS A 420 17.64 3.75 -16.22
C LYS A 420 17.94 2.82 -17.41
N ILE A 421 17.67 1.53 -17.23
CA ILE A 421 17.84 0.48 -18.24
C ILE A 421 16.47 0.16 -18.82
N SER A 422 16.26 0.54 -20.09
CA SER A 422 15.05 0.22 -20.84
C SER A 422 15.07 -1.25 -21.26
N GLY A 423 13.90 -1.90 -21.32
CA GLY A 423 13.78 -3.28 -21.77
C GLY A 423 12.38 -3.62 -22.25
N GLU A 424 11.73 -4.57 -21.60
CA GLU A 424 10.46 -5.17 -22.03
C GLU A 424 9.31 -4.16 -22.13
N GLY A 425 8.57 -4.24 -23.24
CA GLY A 425 7.34 -3.49 -23.47
C GLY A 425 6.12 -4.39 -23.53
N TYR A 426 4.98 -3.82 -23.94
CA TYR A 426 3.70 -4.53 -24.03
C TYR A 426 3.78 -5.85 -24.82
N ALA A 427 4.52 -5.91 -25.92
CA ALA A 427 4.65 -7.13 -26.72
C ALA A 427 5.32 -8.28 -25.96
N SER A 428 6.39 -7.98 -25.22
CA SER A 428 7.13 -8.98 -24.43
C SER A 428 6.32 -9.42 -23.22
N LEU A 429 5.65 -8.48 -22.53
CA LEU A 429 4.77 -8.80 -21.40
C LEU A 429 3.54 -9.63 -21.83
N GLN A 430 2.98 -9.33 -23.00
CA GLN A 430 1.88 -10.11 -23.58
C GLN A 430 2.34 -11.54 -23.93
N LEU A 431 3.51 -11.69 -24.56
CA LEU A 431 4.10 -13.00 -24.83
C LEU A 431 4.36 -13.79 -23.53
N SER A 432 4.94 -13.16 -22.51
CA SER A 432 5.17 -13.77 -21.20
C SER A 432 3.87 -14.28 -20.56
N ALA A 433 2.79 -13.49 -20.61
CA ALA A 433 1.48 -13.91 -20.12
C ALA A 433 0.89 -15.08 -20.94
N MET A 434 1.07 -15.08 -22.26
CA MET A 434 0.63 -16.19 -23.13
C MET A 434 1.41 -17.48 -22.85
N LEU A 435 2.73 -17.41 -22.67
CA LEU A 435 3.55 -18.58 -22.36
C LEU A 435 3.12 -19.25 -21.05
N ARG A 436 2.86 -18.45 -20.01
CA ARG A 436 2.35 -18.96 -18.72
C ARG A 436 0.96 -19.59 -18.86
N ARG A 437 0.08 -19.00 -19.67
CA ARG A 437 -1.22 -19.63 -19.99
C ARG A 437 -1.08 -20.91 -20.80
N ILE A 438 -0.15 -21.01 -21.75
CA ILE A 438 0.06 -22.28 -22.46
C ILE A 438 0.47 -23.37 -21.44
N GLY A 439 1.28 -23.01 -20.44
CA GLY A 439 1.54 -23.88 -19.29
C GLY A 439 0.28 -24.37 -18.60
N MET A 440 -0.72 -23.50 -18.38
CA MET A 440 -2.04 -23.87 -17.83
C MET A 440 -2.74 -24.95 -18.65
N ALA A 441 -2.70 -24.88 -19.99
CA ALA A 441 -3.31 -25.89 -20.86
C ALA A 441 -2.56 -27.24 -20.84
N LEU A 442 -1.26 -27.22 -20.54
CA LEU A 442 -0.35 -28.38 -20.55
C LEU A 442 -0.08 -28.98 -19.16
N ALA A 443 -0.67 -28.44 -18.09
CA ALA A 443 -0.35 -28.79 -16.70
C ALA A 443 -1.18 -29.90 -16.01
N PRO A 444 -1.85 -30.88 -16.66
CA PRO A 444 -2.36 -32.02 -15.88
C PRO A 444 -1.16 -32.84 -15.35
N GLY A 445 -0.77 -32.60 -14.10
CA GLY A 445 0.10 -33.50 -13.31
C GLY A 445 1.43 -32.96 -12.76
N ALA A 446 1.85 -31.71 -13.05
CA ALA A 446 3.19 -31.23 -12.65
C ALA A 446 3.28 -30.57 -11.25
N LEU A 447 2.15 -30.11 -10.69
CA LEU A 447 2.05 -29.52 -9.33
C LEU A 447 1.18 -30.37 -8.37
N ALA A 448 0.75 -31.55 -8.83
CA ALA A 448 -0.06 -32.51 -8.06
C ALA A 448 0.82 -33.51 -7.29
#